data_AF-A0A8J3N0C3-F1
#
_entry.id   AF-A0A8J3N0C3-F1
#
_cell.length_a   1.000
_cell.length_b   1.000
_cell.length_c   1.000
_cell.angle_alpha   90.00
_cell.angle_beta   90.00
_cell.angle_gamma   90.00
#
_symmetry.space_group_name_H-M   'P 1'
#
loop_
_entity.id
_entity.type
_entity.pdbx_description
1 polymer ?
#
loop_
_entity_poly.entity_id
_entity_poly.type
_entity_poly.pdbx_seq_one_letter_code
_entity_poly.pdbx_strand_id
1 'polypeptide(L)'
;MAFSEVSPQPLPGWQHRSTESYKRFLRQCMGESDGVRHALKWQALFQKTYPDLRAWFSAPLAERVGRVYDDSSWIIVSEASHHARLYLVFLVLQGEIRLDWDWLLAVSTLRIWGRLKQARIDLDLPLLTEEAVQLGYQHRNAYESLRWTLSRLFLHTGATRAAQITEQNVADLSKAVQSFKTRSDLLQFYESKEQYDMLAQDYQGCLSLLQVVLYHRGQVRSEPRKRLPYGEKEAIAQPEMPHLQATLALMWLDDKSPIVQPH
;
A
#
# COMPACT_ATOMS: atom_id res chain seq x y z
N MET A 1 30.89 16.66 -8.58
CA MET A 1 29.94 15.58 -8.22
C MET A 1 28.91 15.51 -9.34
N ALA A 2 28.93 14.41 -10.11
CA ALA A 2 28.04 14.23 -11.24
C ALA A 2 26.66 13.78 -10.72
N PHE A 3 25.63 14.57 -11.00
CA PHE A 3 24.25 14.18 -10.73
C PHE A 3 23.84 13.19 -11.81
N SER A 4 23.60 11.93 -11.43
CA SER A 4 22.98 10.96 -12.33
C SER A 4 21.61 11.52 -12.74
N GLU A 5 21.45 11.78 -14.03
CA GLU A 5 20.14 12.05 -14.63
C GLU A 5 19.21 10.89 -14.29
N VAL A 6 18.17 11.18 -13.49
CA VAL A 6 17.09 10.23 -13.25
C VAL A 6 16.31 10.13 -14.56
N SER A 7 16.57 9.06 -15.32
CA SER A 7 15.78 8.76 -16.51
C SER A 7 14.29 8.77 -16.14
N PRO A 8 13.44 9.52 -16.87
CA PRO A 8 12.01 9.53 -16.60
C PRO A 8 11.46 8.12 -16.74
N GLN A 9 10.82 7.63 -15.68
CA GLN A 9 10.12 6.35 -15.70
C GLN A 9 9.08 6.38 -16.83
N PRO A 10 8.99 5.35 -17.68
CA PRO A 10 8.03 5.33 -18.78
C PRO A 10 6.62 5.49 -18.22
N LEU A 11 5.82 6.34 -18.87
CA LEU A 11 4.42 6.53 -18.52
C LEU A 11 3.69 5.18 -18.59
N PRO A 12 2.71 4.94 -17.69
CA PRO A 12 1.95 3.70 -17.71
C PRO A 12 1.33 3.47 -19.09
N GLY A 13 1.39 2.23 -19.58
CA GLY A 13 0.85 1.84 -20.88
C GLY A 13 -0.68 1.86 -20.93
N TRP A 14 -1.34 1.77 -19.76
CA TRP A 14 -2.80 1.59 -19.63
C TRP A 14 -3.31 0.37 -20.39
N GLN A 15 -2.50 -0.68 -20.48
CA GLN A 15 -2.82 -1.89 -21.23
C GLN A 15 -3.10 -3.05 -20.29
N HIS A 16 -4.16 -3.79 -20.62
CA HIS A 16 -4.32 -5.12 -20.06
C HIS A 16 -3.22 -6.05 -20.58
N ARG A 17 -2.91 -7.07 -19.78
CA ARG A 17 -2.02 -8.15 -20.15
C ARG A 17 -2.80 -9.41 -20.44
N SER A 18 -2.22 -10.27 -21.27
CA SER A 18 -2.85 -11.54 -21.66
C SER A 18 -3.14 -12.43 -20.44
N THR A 19 -4.22 -13.19 -20.53
CA THR A 19 -4.59 -14.22 -19.54
C THR A 19 -3.45 -15.19 -19.28
N GLU A 20 -2.68 -15.58 -20.32
CA GLU A 20 -1.53 -16.47 -20.17
C GLU A 20 -0.39 -15.84 -19.37
N SER A 21 -0.13 -14.55 -19.54
CA SER A 21 0.90 -13.85 -18.73
C SER A 21 0.49 -13.78 -17.26
N TYR A 22 -0.78 -13.46 -16.99
CA TYR A 22 -1.30 -13.44 -15.63
C TYR A 22 -1.34 -14.84 -15.01
N LYS A 23 -1.74 -15.87 -15.76
CA LYS A 23 -1.72 -17.27 -15.31
C LYS A 23 -0.33 -17.73 -14.91
N ARG A 24 0.70 -17.39 -15.70
CA ARG A 24 2.10 -17.69 -15.36
C ARG A 24 2.51 -17.03 -14.05
N PHE A 25 2.17 -15.75 -13.89
CA PHE A 25 2.39 -15.02 -12.64
C PHE A 25 1.66 -15.70 -11.46
N LEU A 26 0.38 -16.02 -11.60
CA LEU A 26 -0.42 -16.68 -10.56
C LEU A 26 0.17 -18.02 -10.13
N ARG A 27 0.68 -18.84 -11.06
CA ARG A 27 1.33 -20.12 -10.77
C ARG A 27 2.64 -19.97 -10.01
N GLN A 28 3.48 -19.00 -10.40
CA GLN A 28 4.67 -18.66 -9.63
C GLN A 28 4.32 -18.17 -8.22
N CYS A 29 3.17 -17.50 -8.12
CA CYS A 29 2.72 -16.88 -6.89
C CYS A 29 2.06 -17.84 -5.89
N MET A 30 1.28 -18.79 -6.38
CA MET A 30 0.33 -19.59 -5.58
C MET A 30 0.42 -21.09 -5.87
N GLY A 31 1.36 -21.53 -6.71
CA GLY A 31 1.43 -22.90 -7.20
C GLY A 31 0.24 -23.28 -8.09
N GLU A 32 0.02 -24.58 -8.29
CA GLU A 32 -1.20 -25.11 -8.92
C GLU A 32 -2.28 -25.28 -7.84
N SER A 33 -3.04 -24.22 -7.59
CA SER A 33 -4.13 -24.20 -6.61
C SER A 33 -5.45 -23.73 -7.23
N ASP A 34 -6.58 -24.07 -6.61
CA ASP A 34 -7.90 -23.56 -7.03
C ASP A 34 -7.98 -22.01 -7.00
N GLY A 35 -7.13 -21.37 -6.20
CA GLY A 35 -6.95 -19.91 -6.20
C GLY A 35 -6.54 -19.34 -7.56
N VAL A 36 -5.79 -20.09 -8.38
CA VAL A 36 -5.43 -19.68 -9.74
C VAL A 36 -6.68 -19.61 -10.62
N ARG A 37 -7.52 -20.65 -10.60
CA ARG A 37 -8.77 -20.67 -11.40
C ARG A 37 -9.70 -19.53 -10.99
N HIS A 38 -9.84 -19.30 -9.69
CA HIS A 38 -10.64 -18.20 -9.15
C HIS A 38 -10.10 -16.82 -9.60
N ALA A 39 -8.79 -16.59 -9.50
CA ALA A 39 -8.18 -15.33 -9.94
C ALA A 39 -8.32 -15.09 -11.45
N LEU A 40 -8.23 -16.15 -12.28
CA LEU A 40 -8.45 -16.05 -13.73
C LEU A 40 -9.90 -15.72 -14.08
N LYS A 41 -10.88 -16.30 -13.36
CA LYS A 41 -12.30 -15.93 -13.52
C LYS A 41 -12.50 -14.43 -13.31
N TRP A 42 -11.93 -13.88 -12.23
CA TRP A 42 -12.09 -12.46 -11.92
C TRP A 42 -11.30 -11.54 -12.85
N GLN A 43 -10.14 -11.97 -13.35
CA GLN A 43 -9.46 -11.25 -14.43
C GLN A 43 -10.37 -11.13 -15.65
N ALA A 44 -10.96 -12.25 -16.09
CA ALA A 44 -11.84 -12.26 -17.27
C ALA A 44 -13.06 -11.37 -17.07
N LEU A 45 -13.69 -11.40 -15.88
CA LEU A 45 -14.79 -10.50 -15.56
C LEU A 45 -14.33 -9.03 -15.57
N PHE A 46 -13.21 -8.71 -14.92
CA PHE A 46 -12.68 -7.35 -14.87
C PHE A 46 -12.37 -6.78 -16.26
N GLN A 47 -11.70 -7.56 -17.11
CA GLN A 47 -11.41 -7.17 -18.50
C GLN A 47 -12.68 -7.02 -19.35
N LYS A 48 -13.72 -7.82 -19.08
CA LYS A 48 -15.01 -7.68 -19.74
C LYS A 48 -15.75 -6.40 -19.29
N THR A 49 -15.71 -6.08 -18.01
CA THR A 49 -16.36 -4.89 -17.44
C THR A 49 -15.62 -3.61 -17.83
N TYR A 50 -14.29 -3.62 -17.83
CA TYR A 50 -13.45 -2.49 -18.20
C TYR A 50 -12.46 -2.87 -19.29
N PRO A 51 -12.87 -3.00 -20.57
CA PRO A 51 -11.95 -3.31 -21.67
C PRO A 51 -10.87 -2.22 -21.85
N ASP A 52 -11.21 -0.97 -21.54
CA ASP A 52 -10.28 0.15 -21.41
C ASP A 52 -10.04 0.45 -19.92
N LEU A 53 -8.78 0.32 -19.49
CA LEU A 53 -8.37 0.62 -18.12
C LEU A 53 -8.64 2.08 -17.73
N ARG A 54 -8.64 3.02 -18.68
CA ARG A 54 -8.96 4.42 -18.40
C ARG A 54 -10.39 4.59 -17.89
N ALA A 55 -11.33 3.78 -18.37
CA ALA A 55 -12.69 3.77 -17.88
C ALA A 55 -12.75 3.34 -16.40
N TRP A 56 -11.98 2.31 -16.03
CA TRP A 56 -11.88 1.90 -14.63
C TRP A 56 -11.31 3.01 -13.75
N PHE A 57 -10.22 3.66 -14.18
CA PHE A 57 -9.63 4.76 -13.40
C PHE A 57 -10.56 5.98 -13.26
N SER A 58 -11.43 6.20 -14.25
CA SER A 58 -12.42 7.29 -14.25
C SER A 58 -13.71 6.94 -13.50
N ALA A 59 -13.89 5.67 -13.10
CA ALA A 59 -15.07 5.23 -12.37
C ALA A 59 -15.08 5.79 -10.92
N PRO A 60 -16.26 5.92 -10.29
CA PRO A 60 -16.35 6.34 -8.89
C PRO A 60 -15.49 5.49 -7.95
N LEU A 61 -14.90 6.10 -6.92
CA LEU A 61 -13.98 5.42 -6.01
C LEU A 61 -14.60 4.16 -5.38
N ALA A 62 -15.87 4.22 -4.95
CA ALA A 62 -16.62 3.08 -4.42
C ALA A 62 -16.64 1.88 -5.38
N GLU A 63 -16.89 2.14 -6.66
CA GLU A 63 -16.89 1.12 -7.72
C GLU A 63 -15.50 0.52 -7.93
N ARG A 64 -14.45 1.35 -7.91
CA ARG A 64 -13.05 0.91 -8.10
C ARG A 64 -12.52 0.11 -6.90
N VAL A 65 -12.93 0.46 -5.69
CA VAL A 65 -12.60 -0.29 -4.45
C VAL A 65 -13.39 -1.60 -4.38
N GLY A 66 -14.59 -1.59 -4.97
CA GLY A 66 -15.49 -2.73 -5.12
C GLY A 66 -16.29 -3.09 -3.87
N ARG A 67 -16.05 -2.38 -2.77
CA ARG A 67 -16.83 -2.52 -1.53
C ARG A 67 -17.01 -1.17 -0.85
N VAL A 68 -18.09 -1.04 -0.09
CA VAL A 68 -18.37 0.11 0.78
C VAL A 68 -18.78 -0.36 2.16
N TYR A 69 -18.64 0.50 3.16
CA TYR A 69 -19.22 0.30 4.47
C TYR A 69 -20.64 0.90 4.51
N ASP A 70 -21.59 0.13 5.04
CA ASP A 70 -23.01 0.50 5.18
C ASP A 70 -23.44 0.38 6.65
N ASP A 71 -22.90 1.27 7.49
CA ASP A 71 -23.12 1.48 8.93
C ASP A 71 -22.94 0.27 9.89
N SER A 72 -22.90 -0.95 9.34
CA SER A 72 -22.99 -2.21 10.07
C SER A 72 -22.13 -3.29 9.44
N SER A 73 -21.92 -3.23 8.11
CA SER A 73 -21.19 -4.27 7.39
C SER A 73 -20.54 -3.73 6.12
N TRP A 74 -19.59 -4.52 5.59
CA TRP A 74 -18.96 -4.28 4.30
C TRP A 74 -19.77 -4.94 3.19
N ILE A 75 -20.25 -4.13 2.24
CA ILE A 75 -21.04 -4.59 1.10
C ILE A 75 -20.20 -4.53 -0.17
N ILE A 76 -20.22 -5.61 -0.96
CA ILE A 76 -19.57 -5.64 -2.28
C ILE A 76 -20.49 -4.95 -3.29
N VAL A 77 -20.05 -3.80 -3.82
CA VAL A 77 -20.78 -3.01 -4.83
C VAL A 77 -20.29 -3.27 -6.25
N SER A 78 -19.08 -3.80 -6.40
CA SER A 78 -18.54 -4.26 -7.68
C SER A 78 -17.65 -5.47 -7.46
N GLU A 79 -18.16 -6.66 -7.74
CA GLU A 79 -17.39 -7.89 -7.66
C GLU A 79 -16.18 -7.87 -8.59
N ALA A 80 -16.35 -7.31 -9.79
CA ALA A 80 -15.29 -7.18 -10.79
C ALA A 80 -14.09 -6.43 -10.22
N SER A 81 -14.31 -5.26 -9.61
CA SER A 81 -13.23 -4.47 -8.99
C SER A 81 -12.72 -5.09 -7.68
N HIS A 82 -13.64 -5.58 -6.82
CA HIS A 82 -13.28 -6.11 -5.50
C HIS A 82 -12.30 -7.27 -5.61
N HIS A 83 -12.55 -8.19 -6.54
CA HIS A 83 -11.72 -9.38 -6.74
C HIS A 83 -10.54 -9.16 -7.70
N ALA A 84 -10.52 -8.07 -8.47
CA ALA A 84 -9.42 -7.75 -9.39
C ALA A 84 -8.16 -7.19 -8.73
N ARG A 85 -8.14 -6.97 -7.41
CA ARG A 85 -6.99 -6.36 -6.69
C ARG A 85 -5.65 -7.03 -7.01
N LEU A 86 -5.61 -8.37 -7.06
CA LEU A 86 -4.38 -9.10 -7.40
C LEU A 86 -3.96 -8.87 -8.86
N TYR A 87 -4.93 -8.75 -9.77
CA TYR A 87 -4.67 -8.45 -11.17
C TYR A 87 -4.16 -7.02 -11.34
N LEU A 88 -4.70 -6.04 -10.61
CA LEU A 88 -4.20 -4.66 -10.59
C LEU A 88 -2.76 -4.58 -10.09
N VAL A 89 -2.43 -5.30 -9.00
CA VAL A 89 -1.04 -5.41 -8.52
C VAL A 89 -0.13 -6.02 -9.57
N PHE A 90 -0.59 -7.07 -10.27
CA PHE A 90 0.15 -7.65 -11.39
C PHE A 90 0.40 -6.63 -12.51
N LEU A 91 -0.60 -5.84 -12.90
CA LEU A 91 -0.43 -4.79 -13.91
C LEU A 91 0.59 -3.72 -13.47
N VAL A 92 0.61 -3.33 -12.20
CA VAL A 92 1.66 -2.45 -11.66
C VAL A 92 3.04 -3.10 -11.76
N LEU A 93 3.18 -4.38 -11.37
CA LEU A 93 4.44 -5.12 -11.48
C LEU A 93 4.94 -5.25 -12.93
N GLN A 94 4.03 -5.24 -13.90
CA GLN A 94 4.35 -5.22 -15.33
C GLN A 94 4.62 -3.80 -15.87
N GLY A 95 4.48 -2.77 -15.05
CA GLY A 95 4.67 -1.38 -15.45
C GLY A 95 3.48 -0.75 -16.19
N GLU A 96 2.37 -1.48 -16.33
CA GLU A 96 1.24 -1.09 -17.20
C GLU A 96 0.37 0.02 -16.61
N ILE A 97 0.27 0.07 -15.28
CA ILE A 97 -0.52 1.07 -14.56
C ILE A 97 0.24 1.61 -13.34
N ARG A 98 -0.25 2.72 -12.82
CA ARG A 98 0.10 3.28 -11.51
C ARG A 98 -1.20 3.59 -10.77
N LEU A 99 -1.32 3.18 -9.52
CA LEU A 99 -2.55 3.35 -8.75
C LEU A 99 -2.57 4.73 -8.09
N ASP A 100 -3.69 5.44 -8.18
CA ASP A 100 -3.85 6.73 -7.51
C ASP A 100 -3.96 6.59 -5.99
N TRP A 101 -3.68 7.69 -5.29
CA TRP A 101 -3.69 7.71 -3.83
C TRP A 101 -5.05 7.43 -3.22
N ASP A 102 -6.13 7.91 -3.83
CA ASP A 102 -7.48 7.70 -3.33
C ASP A 102 -7.79 6.20 -3.23
N TRP A 103 -7.47 5.44 -4.27
CA TRP A 103 -7.64 3.98 -4.26
C TRP A 103 -6.73 3.30 -3.24
N LEU A 104 -5.45 3.69 -3.15
CA LEU A 104 -4.47 3.10 -2.23
C LEU A 104 -4.76 3.38 -0.74
N LEU A 105 -5.45 4.47 -0.44
CA LEU A 105 -5.92 4.80 0.90
C LEU A 105 -7.20 4.03 1.21
N ALA A 106 -8.18 4.02 0.30
CA ALA A 106 -9.47 3.35 0.50
C ALA A 106 -9.36 1.81 0.61
N VAL A 107 -8.34 1.18 0.02
CA VAL A 107 -8.10 -0.26 0.18
C VAL A 107 -7.26 -0.54 1.43
N SER A 108 -7.91 -1.10 2.45
CA SER A 108 -7.30 -1.36 3.77
C SER A 108 -6.13 -2.35 3.73
N THR A 109 -6.15 -3.34 2.83
CA THR A 109 -5.16 -4.43 2.81
C THR A 109 -4.70 -4.74 1.40
N LEU A 110 -3.40 -4.55 1.15
CA LEU A 110 -2.73 -4.87 -0.11
C LEU A 110 -1.63 -5.91 0.14
N ARG A 111 -1.90 -7.16 -0.25
CA ARG A 111 -0.96 -8.28 -0.06
C ARG A 111 0.08 -8.31 -1.19
N ILE A 112 1.06 -7.39 -1.16
CA ILE A 112 2.04 -7.26 -2.25
C ILE A 112 3.43 -7.84 -1.94
N TRP A 113 3.85 -7.91 -0.68
CA TRP A 113 5.24 -8.22 -0.33
C TRP A 113 5.70 -9.62 -0.77
N GLY A 114 4.86 -10.64 -0.61
CA GLY A 114 5.15 -11.97 -1.16
C GLY A 114 5.32 -11.97 -2.69
N ARG A 115 4.61 -11.07 -3.38
CA ARG A 115 4.64 -10.92 -4.85
C ARG A 115 5.88 -10.18 -5.32
N LEU A 116 6.28 -9.13 -4.60
CA LEU A 116 7.54 -8.42 -4.84
C LEU A 116 8.73 -9.38 -4.72
N LYS A 117 8.75 -10.21 -3.68
CA LYS A 117 9.78 -11.25 -3.50
C LYS A 117 9.83 -12.23 -4.68
N GLN A 118 8.68 -12.68 -5.16
CA GLN A 118 8.59 -13.59 -6.31
C GLN A 118 9.01 -12.93 -7.63
N ALA A 119 8.68 -11.64 -7.80
CA ALA A 119 9.12 -10.83 -8.93
C ALA A 119 10.60 -10.38 -8.83
N ARG A 120 11.31 -10.75 -7.74
CA ARG A 120 12.68 -10.30 -7.43
C ARG A 120 12.81 -8.77 -7.40
N ILE A 121 11.75 -8.10 -6.99
CA ILE A 121 11.75 -6.66 -6.72
C ILE A 121 12.00 -6.48 -5.24
N ASP A 122 13.11 -5.83 -4.92
CA ASP A 122 13.49 -5.48 -3.56
C ASP A 122 13.37 -3.97 -3.38
N LEU A 123 12.41 -3.54 -2.55
CA LEU A 123 12.19 -2.13 -2.22
C LEU A 123 13.20 -1.61 -1.17
N ASP A 124 14.29 -2.35 -0.92
CA ASP A 124 15.33 -2.11 0.06
C ASP A 124 14.78 -2.05 1.51
N LEU A 125 13.68 -2.76 1.78
CA LEU A 125 13.02 -2.76 3.10
C LEU A 125 13.95 -3.22 4.23
N PRO A 126 14.73 -4.32 4.11
CA PRO A 126 15.66 -4.73 5.16
C PRO A 126 16.72 -3.66 5.44
N LEU A 127 17.32 -3.09 4.40
CA LEU A 127 18.33 -2.03 4.51
C LEU A 127 17.78 -0.80 5.23
N LEU A 128 16.63 -0.28 4.80
CA LEU A 128 16.01 0.89 5.43
C LEU A 128 15.58 0.61 6.87
N THR A 129 15.21 -0.64 7.18
CA THR A 129 14.87 -1.05 8.55
C THR A 129 16.10 -1.02 9.44
N GLU A 130 17.24 -1.54 8.97
CA GLU A 130 18.50 -1.51 9.71
C GLU A 130 18.99 -0.08 9.94
N GLU A 131 18.90 0.78 8.93
CA GLU A 131 19.23 2.20 9.06
C GLU A 131 18.33 2.91 10.06
N ALA A 132 17.02 2.64 10.06
CA ALA A 132 16.12 3.16 11.08
C ALA A 132 16.49 2.66 12.49
N VAL A 133 16.89 1.40 12.64
CA VAL A 133 17.33 0.87 13.94
C VAL A 133 18.60 1.56 14.42
N GLN A 134 19.56 1.83 13.54
CA GLN A 134 20.78 2.59 13.86
C GLN A 134 20.47 4.03 14.32
N LEU A 135 19.36 4.60 13.85
CA LEU A 135 18.84 5.91 14.28
C LEU A 135 18.00 5.84 15.58
N GLY A 136 17.90 4.66 16.21
CA GLY A 136 17.24 4.47 17.50
C GLY A 136 15.78 4.02 17.44
N TYR A 137 15.25 3.68 16.27
CA TYR A 137 13.89 3.13 16.17
C TYR A 137 13.83 1.66 16.56
N GLN A 138 12.70 1.23 17.15
CA GLN A 138 12.45 -0.18 17.41
C GLN A 138 12.29 -0.95 16.10
N HIS A 139 13.02 -2.06 15.94
CA HIS A 139 13.06 -2.85 14.70
C HIS A 139 11.67 -3.20 14.17
N ARG A 140 10.78 -3.74 15.02
CA ARG A 140 9.42 -4.12 14.60
C ARG A 140 8.62 -2.93 14.07
N ASN A 141 8.69 -1.79 14.77
CA ASN A 141 7.94 -0.59 14.36
C ASN A 141 8.52 0.01 13.07
N ALA A 142 9.85 0.02 12.93
CA ALA A 142 10.52 0.47 11.72
C ALA A 142 10.16 -0.39 10.51
N TYR A 143 10.28 -1.71 10.65
CA TYR A 143 9.96 -2.67 9.61
C TYR A 143 8.53 -2.47 9.10
N GLU A 144 7.54 -2.43 10.00
CA GLU A 144 6.15 -2.34 9.58
C GLU A 144 5.78 -0.96 9.01
N SER A 145 6.32 0.11 9.58
CA SER A 145 6.12 1.48 9.06
C SER A 145 6.67 1.63 7.64
N LEU A 146 7.88 1.11 7.41
CA LEU A 146 8.52 1.12 6.10
C LEU A 146 7.80 0.16 5.15
N ARG A 147 7.39 -1.03 5.61
CA ARG A 147 6.61 -1.99 4.84
C ARG A 147 5.29 -1.40 4.34
N TRP A 148 4.59 -0.65 5.18
CA TRP A 148 3.37 0.06 4.77
C TRP A 148 3.67 1.16 3.75
N THR A 149 4.68 1.99 4.02
CA THR A 149 4.99 3.18 3.20
C THR A 149 5.55 2.82 1.83
N LEU A 150 6.57 1.95 1.79
CA LEU A 150 7.23 1.51 0.56
C LEU A 150 6.25 0.78 -0.37
N SER A 151 5.32 0.01 0.19
CA SER A 151 4.32 -0.69 -0.61
C SER A 151 3.43 0.28 -1.42
N ARG A 152 3.00 1.37 -0.79
CA ARG A 152 2.14 2.39 -1.40
C ARG A 152 2.91 3.26 -2.38
N LEU A 153 4.13 3.66 -2.02
CA LEU A 153 5.01 4.37 -2.93
C LEU A 153 5.29 3.54 -4.19
N PHE A 154 5.66 2.27 -4.06
CA PHE A 154 5.85 1.38 -5.20
C PHE A 154 4.59 1.30 -6.07
N LEU A 155 3.41 1.13 -5.49
CA LEU A 155 2.17 1.00 -6.26
C LEU A 155 1.76 2.28 -7.00
N HIS A 156 2.14 3.44 -6.45
CA HIS A 156 1.83 4.75 -7.04
C HIS A 156 2.90 5.24 -8.03
N THR A 157 4.19 5.03 -7.73
CA THR A 157 5.29 5.60 -8.53
C THR A 157 5.96 4.54 -9.41
N GLY A 158 5.91 3.27 -9.02
CA GLY A 158 6.70 2.20 -9.62
C GLY A 158 8.17 2.21 -9.18
N ALA A 159 8.54 3.01 -8.17
CA ALA A 159 9.89 3.03 -7.63
C ALA A 159 10.25 1.66 -7.02
N THR A 160 11.18 0.95 -7.67
CA THR A 160 11.61 -0.39 -7.27
C THR A 160 12.77 -0.39 -6.28
N ARG A 161 13.33 0.78 -5.96
CA ARG A 161 14.47 0.96 -5.04
C ARG A 161 14.26 2.19 -4.18
N ALA A 162 14.81 2.19 -2.97
CA ALA A 162 14.79 3.36 -2.08
C ALA A 162 15.45 4.58 -2.72
N ALA A 163 16.49 4.36 -3.56
CA ALA A 163 17.17 5.40 -4.30
C ALA A 163 16.30 6.20 -5.29
N GLN A 164 15.15 5.65 -5.69
CA GLN A 164 14.22 6.31 -6.60
C GLN A 164 13.13 7.10 -5.86
N ILE A 165 13.04 6.95 -4.54
CA ILE A 165 12.04 7.66 -3.73
C ILE A 165 12.55 9.08 -3.49
N THR A 166 11.74 10.05 -3.89
CA THR A 166 12.05 11.47 -3.76
C THR A 166 11.29 12.11 -2.60
N GLU A 167 11.74 13.29 -2.17
CA GLU A 167 11.01 14.14 -1.23
C GLU A 167 9.58 14.43 -1.71
N GLN A 168 9.42 14.65 -3.01
CA GLN A 168 8.11 14.90 -3.62
C GLN A 168 7.16 13.71 -3.42
N ASN A 169 7.64 12.47 -3.57
CA ASN A 169 6.77 11.31 -3.38
C ASN A 169 6.26 11.17 -1.94
N VAL A 170 7.12 11.49 -0.97
CA VAL A 170 6.73 11.49 0.46
C VAL A 170 5.75 12.62 0.75
N ALA A 171 6.00 13.82 0.20
CA ALA A 171 5.10 14.97 0.34
C ALA A 171 3.73 14.71 -0.29
N ASP A 172 3.68 14.10 -1.47
CA ASP A 172 2.44 13.77 -2.19
C ASP A 172 1.60 12.77 -1.39
N LEU A 173 2.20 11.70 -0.86
CA LEU A 173 1.49 10.74 -0.01
C LEU A 173 1.02 11.40 1.30
N SER A 174 1.85 12.23 1.94
CA SER A 174 1.44 12.98 3.14
C SER A 174 0.22 13.88 2.86
N LYS A 175 0.24 14.61 1.74
CA LYS A 175 -0.87 15.46 1.30
C LYS A 175 -2.13 14.65 0.98
N ALA A 176 -1.98 13.50 0.33
CA ALA A 176 -3.10 12.61 0.02
C ALA A 176 -3.77 12.10 1.30
N VAL A 177 -3.01 11.65 2.30
CA VAL A 177 -3.53 11.22 3.61
C VAL A 177 -4.36 12.34 4.26
N GLN A 178 -3.89 13.59 4.22
CA GLN A 178 -4.64 14.72 4.79
C GLN A 178 -5.89 15.06 3.98
N SER A 179 -5.78 15.08 2.65
CA SER A 179 -6.90 15.44 1.76
C SER A 179 -7.99 14.37 1.76
N PHE A 180 -7.66 13.11 2.01
CA PHE A 180 -8.64 12.04 2.08
C PHE A 180 -9.61 12.22 3.26
N LYS A 181 -9.18 12.88 4.35
CA LYS A 181 -10.04 13.22 5.50
C LYS A 181 -11.22 14.10 5.15
N THR A 182 -11.08 14.91 4.10
CA THR A 182 -12.10 15.92 3.72
C THR A 182 -13.06 15.40 2.66
N ARG A 183 -12.96 14.12 2.28
CA ARG A 183 -13.85 13.52 1.31
C ARG A 183 -15.26 13.38 1.86
N SER A 184 -16.25 13.69 1.02
CA SER A 184 -17.68 13.54 1.36
C SER A 184 -18.09 12.07 1.47
N ASP A 185 -17.41 11.18 0.77
CA ASP A 185 -17.66 9.73 0.75
C ASP A 185 -16.73 8.95 1.70
N LEU A 186 -16.05 9.61 2.65
CA LEU A 186 -15.10 8.97 3.57
C LEU A 186 -15.69 7.75 4.29
N LEU A 187 -16.94 7.87 4.76
CA LEU A 187 -17.63 6.83 5.54
C LEU A 187 -17.99 5.59 4.70
N GLN A 188 -17.84 5.64 3.37
CA GLN A 188 -17.93 4.44 2.54
C GLN A 188 -16.68 3.56 2.65
N PHE A 189 -15.56 4.10 3.13
CA PHE A 189 -14.27 3.40 3.18
C PHE A 189 -13.72 3.19 4.59
N TYR A 190 -14.36 3.81 5.59
CA TYR A 190 -14.01 3.70 7.00
C TYR A 190 -15.28 3.76 7.82
N GLU A 191 -15.28 3.06 8.96
CA GLU A 191 -16.45 2.93 9.83
C GLU A 191 -16.82 4.25 10.50
N SER A 192 -15.83 5.11 10.72
CA SER A 192 -16.05 6.46 11.23
C SER A 192 -14.93 7.41 10.81
N LYS A 193 -15.21 8.72 10.95
CA LYS A 193 -14.19 9.75 10.71
C LYS A 193 -13.07 9.67 11.74
N GLU A 194 -13.41 9.37 13.00
CA GLU A 194 -12.46 9.21 14.10
C GLU A 194 -11.51 8.04 13.86
N GLN A 195 -12.04 6.93 13.31
CA GLN A 195 -11.22 5.78 12.90
C GLN A 195 -10.19 6.22 11.85
N TYR A 196 -10.63 6.95 10.82
CA TYR A 196 -9.70 7.45 9.80
C TYR A 196 -8.72 8.48 10.36
N ASP A 197 -9.14 9.34 11.28
CA ASP A 197 -8.26 10.34 11.90
C ASP A 197 -7.10 9.71 12.66
N MET A 198 -7.36 8.61 13.39
CA MET A 198 -6.31 7.82 14.04
C MET A 198 -5.38 7.16 13.03
N LEU A 199 -5.93 6.48 12.00
CA LEU A 199 -5.12 5.86 10.95
C LEU A 199 -4.26 6.88 10.20
N ALA A 200 -4.80 8.06 9.91
CA ALA A 200 -4.05 9.13 9.28
C ALA A 200 -2.90 9.62 10.16
N GLN A 201 -3.04 9.67 11.48
CA GLN A 201 -1.92 9.97 12.38
C GLN A 201 -0.83 8.90 12.29
N ASP A 202 -1.22 7.62 12.30
CA ASP A 202 -0.27 6.50 12.15
C ASP A 202 0.46 6.56 10.80
N TYR A 203 -0.26 6.86 9.72
CA TYR A 203 0.32 7.00 8.37
C TYR A 203 1.32 8.16 8.30
N GLN A 204 1.04 9.28 8.98
CA GLN A 204 2.00 10.39 9.08
C GLN A 204 3.23 10.00 9.91
N GLY A 205 3.07 9.18 10.94
CA GLY A 205 4.19 8.59 11.69
C GLY A 205 5.08 7.73 10.79
N CYS A 206 4.47 6.86 9.98
CA CYS A 206 5.19 6.02 9.01
C CYS A 206 5.98 6.85 7.99
N LEU A 207 5.35 7.88 7.43
CA LEU A 207 5.98 8.82 6.49
C LEU A 207 7.13 9.61 7.13
N SER A 208 6.95 10.05 8.37
CA SER A 208 7.98 10.79 9.11
C SER A 208 9.22 9.93 9.33
N LEU A 209 9.03 8.64 9.67
CA LEU A 209 10.15 7.69 9.80
C LEU A 209 10.91 7.54 8.47
N LEU A 210 10.19 7.32 7.35
CA LEU A 210 10.85 7.24 6.04
C LEU A 210 11.62 8.53 5.73
N GLN A 211 11.03 9.70 5.98
CA GLN A 211 11.70 10.99 5.74
C GLN A 211 12.99 11.14 6.55
N VAL A 212 13.01 10.71 7.81
CA VAL A 212 14.21 10.69 8.65
C VAL A 212 15.30 9.81 8.04
N VAL A 213 14.96 8.58 7.64
CA VAL A 213 15.92 7.67 7.00
C VAL A 213 16.47 8.28 5.71
N LEU A 214 15.61 8.81 4.84
CA LEU A 214 16.05 9.42 3.58
C LEU A 214 16.91 10.68 3.78
N TYR A 215 16.64 11.47 4.83
CA TYR A 215 17.48 12.63 5.20
C TYR A 215 18.89 12.19 5.63
N HIS A 216 18.99 11.18 6.51
CA HIS A 216 20.29 10.66 6.94
C HIS A 216 21.09 9.98 5.81
N ARG A 217 20.42 9.48 4.77
CA ARG A 217 21.06 9.00 3.53
C ARG A 217 21.50 10.12 2.59
N GLY A 218 21.18 11.39 2.88
CA GLY A 218 21.44 12.54 2.00
C GLY A 218 20.55 12.60 0.76
N GLN A 219 19.46 11.82 0.72
CA GLN A 219 18.54 11.75 -0.42
C GLN A 219 17.46 12.85 -0.37
N VAL A 220 17.13 13.30 0.83
CA VAL A 220 16.21 14.41 1.08
C VAL A 220 16.99 15.53 1.77
N ARG A 221 16.79 16.77 1.33
CA ARG A 221 17.51 17.93 1.86
C ARG A 221 16.79 18.58 3.03
N SER A 222 15.47 18.45 3.08
CA SER A 222 14.66 19.01 4.14
C SER A 222 14.80 18.19 5.41
N GLU A 223 15.19 18.86 6.49
CA GLU A 223 15.21 18.26 7.81
C GLU A 223 13.79 17.80 8.20
N PRO A 224 13.60 16.55 8.65
CA PRO A 224 12.32 16.06 9.10
C PRO A 224 11.84 16.89 10.30
N ARG A 225 10.82 17.72 10.09
CA ARG A 225 10.19 18.44 11.20
C ARG A 225 9.42 17.44 12.04
N LYS A 226 9.88 17.18 13.26
CA LYS A 226 9.07 16.49 14.28
C LYS A 226 7.76 17.25 14.42
N ARG A 227 6.66 16.73 13.86
CA ARG A 227 5.33 17.04 14.38
C ARG A 227 5.21 16.25 15.67
N LEU A 228 5.75 16.80 16.75
CA LEU A 228 5.44 16.31 18.09
C LEU A 228 3.91 16.28 18.21
N PRO A 229 3.26 15.14 18.50
CA PRO A 229 2.03 15.21 19.25
C PRO A 229 2.46 15.69 20.64
N TYR A 230 2.39 16.99 20.89
CA TYR A 230 2.52 17.49 22.25
C TYR A 230 1.26 17.07 23.00
N GLY A 231 1.41 16.02 23.77
CA GLY A 231 0.50 15.62 24.82
C GLY A 231 1.38 14.95 25.87
N GLU A 232 1.88 15.74 26.81
CA GLU A 232 2.19 15.22 28.14
C GLU A 232 0.94 14.47 28.61
N LYS A 233 0.94 13.14 28.44
CA LYS A 233 0.01 12.29 29.16
C LYS A 233 0.56 12.22 30.57
N GLU A 234 0.04 13.09 31.43
CA GLU A 234 -0.27 12.65 32.79
C GLU A 234 -0.89 11.25 32.68
N ALA A 235 -0.45 10.36 33.56
CA ALA A 235 -0.87 8.97 33.59
C ALA A 235 -2.39 8.86 33.80
N ILE A 236 -3.16 8.97 32.73
CA ILE A 236 -4.57 8.64 32.70
C ILE A 236 -4.62 7.13 32.46
N ALA A 237 -5.14 6.42 33.45
CA ALA A 237 -5.34 4.99 33.45
C ALA A 237 -5.89 4.51 32.09
N GLN A 238 -5.25 3.49 31.54
CA GLN A 238 -5.65 2.87 30.28
C GLN A 238 -7.11 2.39 30.40
N PRO A 239 -8.04 2.84 29.55
CA PRO A 239 -9.26 2.06 29.33
C PRO A 239 -8.84 0.80 28.55
N GLU A 240 -9.07 -0.37 29.15
CA GLU A 240 -8.88 -1.65 28.48
C GLU A 240 -9.79 -1.72 27.24
N MET A 241 -9.21 -1.60 26.04
CA MET A 241 -9.93 -1.66 24.76
C MET A 241 -9.40 -2.84 23.92
N PRO A 242 -9.82 -4.08 24.22
CA PRO A 242 -9.29 -5.29 23.56
C PRO A 242 -9.63 -5.42 22.06
N HIS A 243 -10.56 -4.63 21.53
CA HIS A 243 -11.07 -4.77 20.15
C HIS A 243 -10.24 -4.02 19.10
N LEU A 244 -9.63 -2.86 19.41
CA LEU A 244 -8.79 -2.12 18.45
C LEU A 244 -7.40 -2.74 18.28
N GLN A 245 -6.83 -3.30 19.36
CA GLN A 245 -5.63 -4.13 19.25
C GLN A 245 -5.93 -5.40 18.46
N ALA A 246 -7.13 -5.97 18.55
CA ALA A 246 -7.51 -7.12 17.72
C ALA A 246 -7.69 -6.73 16.25
N THR A 247 -8.29 -5.60 15.89
CA THR A 247 -8.46 -5.22 14.47
C THR A 247 -7.13 -4.83 13.81
N LEU A 248 -6.26 -4.10 14.50
CA LEU A 248 -4.91 -3.83 14.04
C LEU A 248 -4.06 -5.11 14.07
N ALA A 249 -4.12 -5.94 15.11
CA ALA A 249 -3.40 -7.20 15.12
C ALA A 249 -3.94 -8.20 14.11
N LEU A 250 -5.23 -8.24 13.77
CA LEU A 250 -5.81 -9.12 12.73
C LEU A 250 -5.47 -8.62 11.32
N MET A 251 -5.35 -7.31 11.12
CA MET A 251 -4.75 -6.76 9.89
C MET A 251 -3.25 -7.14 9.75
N TRP A 252 -2.57 -7.49 10.87
CA TRP A 252 -1.11 -7.67 10.94
C TRP A 252 -0.67 -9.12 11.30
N LEU A 253 -1.57 -10.01 11.72
CA LEU A 253 -1.31 -11.40 12.15
C LEU A 253 -1.76 -12.46 11.14
N ASP A 254 -2.48 -12.06 10.09
CA ASP A 254 -2.87 -12.98 9.00
C ASP A 254 -1.70 -13.30 8.03
N ASP A 255 -0.48 -12.88 8.38
CA ASP A 255 0.80 -13.24 7.74
C ASP A 255 1.50 -14.40 8.49
N LYS A 256 0.72 -15.43 8.87
CA LYS A 256 1.27 -16.75 9.25
C LYS A 256 0.89 -17.79 8.21
N SER A 257 1.51 -17.71 7.04
CA SER A 257 1.78 -18.93 6.26
C SER A 257 3.14 -19.48 6.72
N PRO A 258 3.26 -20.79 7.01
CA PRO A 258 4.49 -21.36 7.55
C PRO A 258 5.63 -21.18 6.54
N ILE A 259 6.69 -20.50 6.97
CA ILE A 259 7.99 -20.62 6.35
C ILE A 259 8.45 -22.05 6.67
N VAL A 260 8.20 -22.98 5.76
CA VAL A 260 8.95 -24.23 5.73
C VAL A 260 10.38 -23.83 5.37
N GLN A 261 11.26 -23.85 6.36
CA GLN A 261 12.70 -23.76 6.10
C GLN A 261 13.15 -25.11 5.53
N PRO A 262 13.83 -25.15 4.38
CA PRO A 262 14.54 -26.36 4.00
C PRO A 262 15.81 -26.48 4.85
N HIS A 263 15.97 -27.66 5.46
CA HIS A 263 17.26 -28.17 5.92
C HIS A 263 18.17 -28.50 4.73
#